data_AF-A0A9X7NQ58-F1
#
_entry.id   AF-A0A9X7NQ58-F1
#
_cell.length_a   1.000
_cell.length_b   1.000
_cell.length_c   1.000
_cell.angle_alpha   90.00
_cell.angle_beta   90.00
_cell.angle_gamma   90.00
#
_symmetry.space_group_name_H-M   'P 1'
#
loop_
_entity.id
_entity.type
_entity.pdbx_description
1 polymer ?
#
loop_
_entity_poly.entity_id
_entity_poly.type
_entity_poly.pdbx_seq_one_letter_code
_entity_poly.pdbx_strand_id
1 'polypeptide(L)' 'MVKTYKRETAWALLAGLAALCFYDLLHGGGTAARDWAELFVAPVITFAVAAFGLDAVGKQLMSKAPSPQDYG' A
#
# COMPACT_ATOMS: atom_id res chain seq x y z
N MET A 1 -12.90 -13.57 -1.13
CA MET A 1 -13.28 -12.19 -0.71
C MET A 1 -12.28 -11.50 0.22
N VAL A 2 -11.41 -12.22 0.97
CA VAL A 2 -10.38 -11.59 1.84
C VAL A 2 -9.21 -10.94 1.06
N LYS A 3 -8.94 -11.38 -0.19
CA LYS A 3 -7.79 -10.91 -0.99
C LYS A 3 -7.87 -9.43 -1.40
N THR A 4 -9.06 -8.86 -1.61
CA THR A 4 -9.24 -7.48 -2.08
C THR A 4 -9.10 -6.44 -0.97
N TYR A 5 -9.53 -6.78 0.25
CA TYR A 5 -9.61 -5.83 1.35
C TYR A 5 -8.25 -5.21 1.71
N LYS A 6 -7.17 -6.02 1.77
CA LYS A 6 -5.83 -5.52 2.10
C LYS A 6 -5.31 -4.50 1.10
N ARG A 7 -5.61 -4.70 -0.19
CA ARG A 7 -5.15 -3.83 -1.28
C ARG A 7 -5.95 -2.53 -1.32
N GLU A 8 -7.27 -2.62 -1.15
CA GLU A 8 -8.16 -1.45 -1.05
C GLU A 8 -7.82 -0.61 0.18
N THR A 9 -7.59 -1.24 1.34
CA THR A 9 -7.14 -0.54 2.55
C THR A 9 -5.78 0.13 2.35
N ALA A 10 -4.82 -0.53 1.70
CA ALA A 10 -3.52 0.09 1.41
C ALA A 10 -3.67 1.35 0.53
N TRP A 11 -4.51 1.28 -0.51
CA TRP A 11 -4.81 2.43 -1.35
C TRP A 11 -5.53 3.54 -0.59
N ALA A 12 -6.51 3.22 0.26
CA ALA A 12 -7.22 4.20 1.07
C ALA A 12 -6.28 4.91 2.06
N LEU A 13 -5.37 4.18 2.70
CA LEU A 13 -4.38 4.74 3.62
C LEU A 13 -3.37 5.62 2.89
N LEU A 14 -2.88 5.21 1.73
CA LEU A 14 -1.98 6.03 0.89
C LEU A 14 -2.68 7.29 0.40
N ALA A 15 -3.94 7.19 -0.04
CA ALA A 15 -4.73 8.33 -0.47
C ALA A 15 -5.01 9.31 0.69
N GLY A 16 -5.32 8.80 1.88
CA GLY A 16 -5.50 9.61 3.09
C GLY A 16 -4.22 10.35 3.50
N LEU A 17 -3.08 9.67 3.45
CA LEU A 17 -1.78 10.29 3.71
C LEU A 17 -1.47 11.38 2.68
N ALA A 18 -1.71 11.11 1.39
CA ALA A 18 -1.54 12.11 0.33
C ALA A 18 -2.48 13.32 0.52
N ALA A 19 -3.72 13.09 0.96
CA ALA A 19 -4.68 14.15 1.24
C ALA A 19 -4.24 15.04 2.41
N LEU A 20 -3.67 14.47 3.48
CA LEU A 20 -3.11 15.24 4.60
C LEU A 20 -1.95 16.14 4.15
N CYS A 21 -1.03 15.59 3.34
CA CYS A 21 0.07 16.37 2.78
C CYS A 21 -0.43 17.49 1.84
N PHE A 22 -1.43 17.20 1.00
CA PHE A 22 -2.01 18.18 0.09
C PHE A 22 -2.78 19.28 0.84
N TYR A 23 -3.48 18.92 1.91
CA TYR A 23 -4.15 19.87 2.78
C TYR A 23 -3.16 20.84 3.43
N ASP A 24 -2.05 20.34 3.99
CA ASP A 24 -1.00 21.18 4.56
C ASP A 24 -0.40 22.13 3.50
N LEU A 25 -0.16 21.62 2.29
CA LEU A 25 0.34 22.41 1.15
C LEU A 25 -0.62 23.55 0.77
N LEU A 26 -1.93 23.28 0.71
CA LEU A 26 -2.95 24.27 0.37
C LEU A 26 -3.12 25.36 1.44
N HIS A 27 -2.86 25.03 2.71
CA HIS A 27 -3.06 25.95 3.83
C HIS A 27 -1.78 26.69 4.26
N GLY A 28 -0.73 26.65 3.44
CA GLY A 28 0.49 27.43 3.64
C GLY A 28 1.56 26.77 4.52
N GLY A 29 1.38 25.50 4.87
CA GLY A 29 2.32 24.72 5.67
C GLY A 29 2.26 25.00 7.17
N GLY A 30 2.66 24.00 7.97
CA GLY A 30 2.70 24.12 9.44
C GLY A 30 1.35 23.90 10.11
N THR A 31 0.43 23.21 9.42
CA THR A 31 -0.83 22.76 9.99
C THR A 31 -0.64 21.45 10.75
N ALA A 32 -1.55 21.15 11.68
CA ALA A 32 -1.56 19.86 12.38
C ALA A 32 -1.64 18.66 11.41
N ALA A 33 -2.11 18.85 10.17
CA ALA A 33 -2.13 17.80 9.15
C ALA A 33 -0.73 17.28 8.83
N ARG A 34 0.31 18.12 8.93
CA ARG A 34 1.70 17.71 8.78
C ARG A 34 2.15 16.77 9.88
N ASP A 35 1.85 17.10 11.14
CA ASP A 35 2.23 16.27 12.29
C ASP A 35 1.56 14.90 12.23
N TRP A 36 0.28 14.87 11.82
CA TRP A 36 -0.44 13.63 11.59
C TRP A 36 0.14 12.84 10.40
N ALA A 37 0.49 13.50 9.29
CA ALA A 37 1.12 12.85 8.15
C ALA A 37 2.47 12.23 8.53
N GLU A 38 3.29 12.94 9.32
CA GLU A 38 4.59 12.46 9.79
C GLU A 38 4.45 11.28 10.76
N LEU A 39 3.42 11.29 11.61
CA LEU A 39 3.11 10.15 12.49
C LEU A 39 2.66 8.90 11.69
N PHE A 40 1.87 9.10 10.63
CA PHE A 40 1.29 8.00 9.87
C PHE A 40 2.14 7.51 8.69
N VAL A 41 3.12 8.28 8.22
CA VAL A 41 3.92 7.92 7.04
C VAL A 41 4.59 6.56 7.20
N ALA A 42 5.27 6.31 8.33
CA ALA A 42 5.97 5.07 8.58
C ALA A 42 5.02 3.85 8.57
N PRO A 43 3.96 3.79 9.41
CA PRO A 43 3.06 2.64 9.42
C PRO A 43 2.29 2.45 8.10
N VAL A 44 1.87 3.54 7.45
CA VAL A 44 1.13 3.46 6.16
C VAL A 44 2.03 2.91 5.05
N ILE A 45 3.26 3.40 4.93
CA ILE A 45 4.21 2.92 3.92
C ILE A 45 4.61 1.46 4.20
N THR A 46 4.91 1.11 5.46
CA THR A 46 5.21 -0.29 5.83
C THR A 46 4.04 -1.22 5.49
N PHE A 47 2.80 -0.83 5.82
CA PHE A 47 1.62 -1.63 5.47
C PHE A 47 1.44 -1.76 3.96
N ALA A 48 1.60 -0.67 3.20
CA ALA A 48 1.48 -0.69 1.75
C ALA A 48 2.53 -1.61 1.11
N VAL A 49 3.80 -1.50 1.50
CA VAL A 49 4.88 -2.37 1.02
C VAL A 49 4.59 -3.83 1.35
N ALA A 50 4.12 -4.14 2.56
CA ALA A 50 3.73 -5.50 2.92
C ALA A 50 2.54 -5.98 2.08
N ALA A 51 1.50 -5.16 1.92
CA ALA A 51 0.28 -5.52 1.21
C ALA A 51 0.52 -5.77 -0.30
N PHE A 52 1.29 -4.90 -0.95
CA PHE A 52 1.61 -5.04 -2.37
C PHE A 52 2.76 -6.04 -2.62
N GLY A 53 3.77 -6.05 -1.75
CA GLY A 53 4.92 -6.94 -1.85
C GLY A 53 4.55 -8.40 -1.62
N LEU A 54 3.75 -8.70 -0.61
CA LEU A 54 3.24 -10.06 -0.39
C LEU A 54 2.34 -10.54 -1.53
N ASP A 55 1.55 -9.65 -2.13
CA ASP A 55 0.71 -9.97 -3.29
C ASP A 55 1.57 -10.29 -4.53
N ALA A 56 2.63 -9.52 -4.77
CA ALA A 56 3.57 -9.75 -5.87
C ALA A 56 4.35 -11.07 -5.69
N VAL A 57 4.92 -11.32 -4.50
CA VAL A 57 5.65 -12.56 -4.20
C VAL A 57 4.74 -13.79 -4.30
N GLY A 58 3.51 -13.70 -3.79
CA GLY A 58 2.53 -14.79 -3.89
C GLY A 58 2.19 -15.15 -5.34
N LYS A 59 2.01 -14.13 -6.21
CA LYS A 59 1.79 -14.35 -7.65
C LYS A 59 3.00 -14.98 -8.32
N GLN A 60 4.20 -14.53 -7.99
CA GLN A 60 5.44 -15.04 -8.57
C GLN A 60 5.72 -16.50 -8.18
N LEU A 61 5.36 -16.91 -6.96
CA LEU A 61 5.48 -18.30 -6.50
C LEU A 61 4.43 -19.23 -7.14
N MET A 62 3.18 -18.78 -7.31
CA MET A 62 2.15 -19.59 -8.01
C MET A 62 2.45 -19.74 -9.51
N SER A 63 3.01 -18.73 -10.17
CA SER A 63 3.38 -18.81 -11.59
C SER A 63 4.57 -19.73 -11.87
N LYS A 64 5.33 -20.14 -10.85
CA LYS A 64 6.49 -21.04 -11.00
C LYS A 64 6.15 -22.52 -10.78
N ALA A 65 4.90 -22.85 -10.48
CA ALA A 65 4.46 -24.24 -10.47
C ALA A 65 4.55 -24.79 -11.91
N PRO A 66 5.33 -25.85 -12.18
CA PRO A 66 5.41 -26.44 -13.51
C PRO A 66 4.01 -26.85 -13.92
N SER A 67 3.60 -26.43 -15.11
CA SER A 67 2.33 -26.87 -15.66
C SER A 67 2.49 -28.35 -16.05
N PRO A 68 1.44 -29.19 -15.97
CA PRO A 68 1.53 -30.58 -16.44
C PRO A 68 1.91 -30.74 -17.92
N GLN A 69 1.98 -29.62 -18.65
CA GLN A 69 2.35 -29.53 -20.06
C GLN A 69 3.88 -29.49 -20.26
N ASP A 70 4.66 -29.30 -19.19
CA ASP A 70 6.13 -29.28 -19.20
C ASP A 70 6.78 -30.67 -19.04
N TYR A 71 5.97 -31.74 -18.91
CA TYR A 71 6.45 -33.14 -18.84
C TYR A 71 6.53 -33.84 -20.21
N GLY A 72 6.66 -33.06 -21.29
CA GLY A 72 6.84 -33.57 -22.65
C GLY A 72 8.21 -34.23 -22.87
#